data_AF-A0ABD4RWU7-F1
#
_entry.id   AF-A0ABD4RWU7-F1
#
_cell.length_a   1.000
_cell.length_b   1.000
_cell.length_c   1.000
_cell.angle_alpha   90.00
_cell.angle_beta   90.00
_cell.angle_gamma   90.00
#
_symmetry.space_group_name_H-M   'P 1'
#
loop_
_entity.id
_entity.type
_entity.pdbx_description
1 polymer ?
#
loop_
_entity_poly.entity_id
_entity_poly.type
_entity_poly.pdbx_seq_one_letter_code
_entity_poly.pdbx_strand_id
1 'polypeptide(L)'
;MNQNEVKVEVFRNKELGMGVRTISYEDGSIGVNAEDTAIGFGWCKAERKGEKEYKSVRWKRMNEFSKEFGFDHLWTKDDYIPESLFYILGMKAKNEAALKF
;
A
#
# COMPACT_ATOMS: atom_id res chain seq x y z
N MET A 1 -6.97 -26.73 4.24
CA MET A 1 -6.50 -25.72 3.27
C MET A 1 -5.22 -25.15 3.83
N ASN A 2 -4.16 -25.24 3.03
CA ASN A 2 -2.77 -25.25 3.47
C ASN A 2 -2.34 -23.96 4.16
N GLN A 3 -1.54 -24.12 5.20
CA GLN A 3 -0.71 -23.06 5.78
C GLN A 3 0.45 -22.83 4.80
N ASN A 4 0.20 -22.09 3.72
CA ASN A 4 1.27 -21.61 2.84
C ASN A 4 2.19 -20.72 3.69
N GLU A 5 3.50 -20.97 3.69
CA GLU A 5 4.45 -20.15 4.46
C GLU A 5 4.53 -18.75 3.85
N VAL A 6 3.74 -17.82 4.41
CA VAL A 6 3.78 -16.42 4.03
C VAL A 6 5.04 -15.80 4.63
N LYS A 7 6.05 -15.52 3.79
CA LYS A 7 7.23 -14.77 4.23
C LYS A 7 6.87 -13.29 4.26
N VAL A 8 6.84 -12.71 5.46
CA VAL A 8 6.60 -11.28 5.67
C VAL A 8 7.94 -10.54 5.69
N GLU A 9 8.10 -9.56 4.81
CA GLU A 9 9.32 -8.74 4.73
C GLU A 9 8.95 -7.24 4.83
N VAL A 10 9.84 -6.45 5.43
CA VAL A 10 9.68 -4.99 5.52
C VAL A 10 10.85 -4.32 4.80
N PHE A 11 10.56 -3.72 3.65
CA PHE A 11 11.51 -2.91 2.91
C PHE A 11 11.58 -1.52 3.52
N ARG A 12 12.78 -1.08 3.94
CA ARG A 12 12.96 0.23 4.56
C ARG A 12 13.59 1.20 3.57
N ASN A 13 12.84 2.22 3.17
CA ASN A 13 13.38 3.35 2.42
C ASN A 13 13.81 4.44 3.41
N LYS A 14 15.14 4.62 3.57
CA LYS A 14 15.73 5.60 4.49
C LYS A 14 15.48 7.05 4.05
N GLU A 15 15.42 7.31 2.75
CA GLU A 15 15.22 8.65 2.20
C GLU A 15 13.80 9.15 2.48
N LEU A 16 12.82 8.25 2.42
CA LEU A 16 11.42 8.54 2.73
C LEU A 16 11.08 8.35 4.21
N GLY A 17 12.00 7.79 5.00
CA GLY A 17 11.77 7.43 6.40
C GLY A 17 10.62 6.45 6.59
N MET A 18 10.38 5.55 5.62
CA MET A 18 9.22 4.65 5.63
C MET A 18 9.60 3.17 5.43
N GLY A 19 8.79 2.30 6.05
CA GLY A 19 8.81 0.86 5.81
C GLY A 19 7.64 0.45 4.94
N VAL A 20 7.85 -0.48 4.03
CA VAL A 20 6.81 -1.09 3.19
C VAL A 20 6.77 -2.58 3.52
N ARG A 21 5.64 -3.02 4.08
CA ARG A 21 5.37 -4.43 4.33
C ARG A 21 5.03 -5.13 3.03
N THR A 22 5.60 -6.31 2.85
CA THR A 22 5.37 -7.19 1.70
C THR A 22 5.20 -8.62 2.17
N ILE A 23 4.48 -9.40 1.37
CA ILE A 23 4.36 -10.84 1.54
C ILE A 23 4.76 -11.53 0.25
N SER A 24 5.56 -12.57 0.38
CA SER A 24 5.89 -13.47 -0.74
C SER A 24 5.12 -14.77 -0.61
N TYR A 25 4.58 -15.22 -1.73
CA TYR A 25 3.85 -16.48 -1.84
C TYR A 25 4.73 -17.55 -2.51
N GLU A 26 4.38 -18.83 -2.34
CA GLU A 26 5.15 -19.97 -2.88
C GLU A 26 5.22 -19.99 -4.42
N ASP A 27 4.20 -19.43 -5.09
CA ASP A 27 4.15 -19.31 -6.54
C ASP A 27 5.05 -18.18 -7.09
N GLY A 28 5.80 -17.50 -6.21
CA GLY A 28 6.67 -16.38 -6.55
C GLY A 28 5.94 -15.04 -6.66
N SER A 29 4.62 -15.00 -6.48
CA SER A 29 3.89 -13.74 -6.44
C SER A 29 4.20 -12.95 -5.17
N ILE A 30 4.05 -11.63 -5.25
CA ILE A 30 4.29 -10.69 -4.15
C ILE A 30 3.03 -9.86 -3.91
N GLY A 31 2.65 -9.75 -2.65
CA GLY A 31 1.68 -8.78 -2.15
C GLY A 31 2.39 -7.61 -1.48
N VAL A 32 1.93 -6.38 -1.73
CA VAL A 32 2.41 -5.15 -1.08
C VAL A 32 1.31 -4.62 -0.17
N ASN A 33 1.63 -4.24 1.07
CA ASN A 33 0.60 -3.80 2.01
C ASN A 33 -0.13 -2.56 1.50
N ALA A 34 -1.47 -2.58 1.62
CA ALA A 34 -2.34 -1.55 1.07
C ALA A 34 -2.19 -0.19 1.76
N GLU A 35 -2.07 -0.17 3.09
CA GLU A 35 -1.88 1.06 3.86
C GLU A 35 -0.52 1.72 3.56
N ASP A 36 0.55 0.93 3.56
CA ASP A 36 1.89 1.42 3.27
C ASP A 36 1.96 1.98 1.84
N THR A 37 1.33 1.29 0.89
CA THR A 37 1.18 1.76 -0.50
C THR A 37 0.43 3.09 -0.56
N ALA A 38 -0.72 3.21 0.08
CA ALA A 38 -1.51 4.44 0.05
C ALA A 38 -0.77 5.61 0.71
N ILE A 39 0.00 5.35 1.77
CA ILE A 39 0.86 6.34 2.41
C ILE A 39 2.00 6.77 1.47
N GLY A 40 2.67 5.81 0.81
CA GLY A 40 3.74 6.07 -0.15
C GLY A 40 3.28 6.88 -1.35
N PHE A 41 2.10 6.57 -1.86
CA PHE A 41 1.45 7.34 -2.94
C PHE A 41 0.84 8.68 -2.51
N GLY A 42 1.00 9.07 -1.24
CA GLY A 42 0.49 10.35 -0.73
C GLY A 42 -1.04 10.40 -0.60
N TRP A 43 -1.73 9.26 -0.65
CA TRP A 43 -3.18 9.16 -0.42
C TRP A 43 -3.51 9.07 1.06
N CYS A 44 -2.88 9.91 1.85
CA CYS A 44 -3.09 10.01 3.29
C CYS A 44 -3.25 11.47 3.71
N LYS A 45 -3.68 11.67 4.95
CA LYS A 45 -3.71 12.97 5.62
C LYS A 45 -3.00 12.84 6.96
N ALA A 46 -2.12 13.78 7.27
CA ALA A 46 -1.58 13.90 8.62
C ALA A 46 -2.69 14.40 9.55
N GLU A 47 -2.92 13.66 10.62
CA GLU A 47 -3.91 13.99 11.63
C GLU A 47 -3.27 13.94 13.01
N ARG A 48 -3.71 14.83 13.89
CA ARG A 48 -3.20 14.91 15.26
C ARG A 48 -4.27 14.46 16.22
N LYS A 49 -3.98 13.45 17.03
CA LYS A 49 -4.80 13.00 18.15
C LYS A 49 -4.00 13.22 19.43
N GLY A 50 -4.27 14.36 20.08
CA GLY A 50 -3.51 14.82 21.23
C GLY A 50 -2.07 15.19 20.86
N GLU A 51 -1.10 14.49 21.44
CA GLU A 51 0.33 14.70 21.17
C GLU A 51 0.87 13.82 20.04
N LYS A 52 0.09 12.85 19.54
CA LYS A 52 0.52 11.92 18.49
C LYS A 52 0.03 12.37 17.12
N GLU A 53 0.95 12.39 16.16
CA GLU A 53 0.64 12.52 14.74
C GLU A 53 0.47 11.12 14.13
N TYR A 54 -0.58 10.94 13.34
CA TYR A 54 -0.84 9.70 12.61
C TYR A 54 -1.24 10.02 11.17
N LYS A 55 -1.01 9.06 10.26
CA LYS A 55 -1.45 9.16 8.87
C LYS A 55 -2.79 8.44 8.73
N SER A 56 -3.80 9.16 8.27
CA SER A 56 -5.12 8.63 7.95
C SER A 56 -5.21 8.39 6.45
N VAL A 57 -5.42 7.14 6.03
CA VAL A 57 -5.48 6.76 4.62
C VAL A 57 -6.82 7.16 3.99
N ARG A 58 -6.78 7.67 2.75
CA ARG A 58 -7.93 8.00 1.93
C ARG A 58 -8.42 6.76 1.16
N TRP A 59 -8.95 5.77 1.88
CA TRP A 59 -9.37 4.47 1.33
C TRP A 59 -10.31 4.58 0.12
N LYS A 60 -11.25 5.52 0.16
CA LYS A 60 -12.16 5.78 -0.96
C LYS A 60 -11.42 5.98 -2.28
N ARG A 61 -10.33 6.78 -2.27
CA ARG A 61 -9.53 7.06 -3.47
C ARG A 61 -8.80 5.81 -3.96
N MET A 62 -8.17 5.07 -3.05
CA MET A 62 -7.46 3.83 -3.40
C MET A 62 -8.41 2.80 -4.00
N ASN A 63 -9.58 2.61 -3.38
CA ASN A 63 -10.58 1.64 -3.83
C ASN A 63 -11.25 2.07 -5.15
N GLU A 64 -11.54 3.36 -5.34
CA GLU A 64 -12.03 3.88 -6.62
C GLU A 64 -11.01 3.64 -7.76
N PHE A 65 -9.74 3.94 -7.53
CA PHE A 65 -8.70 3.68 -8.54
C PHE A 65 -8.49 2.19 -8.80
N SER A 66 -8.53 1.36 -7.75
CA SER A 66 -8.42 -0.10 -7.92
C SER A 66 -9.56 -0.65 -8.78
N LYS A 67 -10.77 -0.16 -8.57
CA LYS A 67 -11.96 -0.53 -9.33
C LYS A 67 -11.85 -0.18 -10.82
N GLU A 68 -11.23 0.95 -11.16
CA GLU A 68 -10.98 1.33 -12.56
C GLU A 68 -10.13 0.29 -13.32
N PHE A 69 -9.35 -0.52 -12.62
CA PHE A 69 -8.49 -1.57 -13.20
C PHE A 69 -9.02 -2.99 -12.93
N GLY A 70 -10.29 -3.14 -12.59
CA GLY A 70 -10.95 -4.44 -12.42
C GLY A 70 -10.79 -5.08 -11.04
N PHE A 71 -10.34 -4.32 -10.03
CA PHE A 71 -10.24 -4.79 -8.65
C PHE A 71 -11.39 -4.21 -7.82
N ASP A 72 -12.50 -4.96 -7.73
CA ASP A 72 -13.69 -4.57 -6.95
C ASP A 72 -13.54 -4.76 -5.43
N HIS A 73 -12.44 -5.39 -4.98
CA HIS A 73 -12.15 -5.57 -3.56
C HIS A 73 -11.94 -4.22 -2.87
N LEU A 74 -12.54 -4.06 -1.68
CA LEU A 74 -12.35 -2.88 -0.84
C LEU A 74 -11.17 -3.10 0.09
N TRP A 75 -10.01 -2.56 -0.29
CA TRP A 75 -8.79 -2.67 0.49
C TRP A 75 -8.91 -1.99 1.85
N THR A 76 -8.27 -2.60 2.84
CA THR A 76 -8.15 -2.15 4.22
C THR A 76 -6.71 -2.23 4.71
N LYS A 77 -6.44 -1.76 5.93
CA LYS A 77 -5.07 -1.56 6.44
C LYS A 77 -4.19 -2.82 6.47
N ASP A 78 -4.79 -3.99 6.67
CA ASP A 78 -4.08 -5.26 6.83
C ASP A 78 -4.09 -6.09 5.53
N ASP A 79 -4.70 -5.56 4.47
CA ASP A 79 -4.71 -6.21 3.15
C ASP A 79 -3.39 -5.99 2.40
N TYR A 80 -3.15 -6.89 1.45
CA TYR A 80 -2.03 -6.82 0.53
C TYR A 80 -2.54 -6.81 -0.90
N ILE A 81 -2.14 -5.78 -1.65
CA ILE A 81 -2.46 -5.66 -3.07
C ILE A 81 -1.46 -6.46 -3.91
N PRO A 82 -1.88 -7.03 -5.04
CA PRO A 82 -0.94 -7.63 -5.99
C PRO A 82 0.09 -6.60 -6.48
N GLU A 83 1.33 -7.04 -6.68
CA GLU A 83 2.41 -6.20 -7.23
C GLU A 83 2.02 -5.50 -8.55
N SER A 84 1.27 -6.18 -9.42
CA SER A 84 0.77 -5.60 -10.67
C SER A 84 -0.14 -4.39 -10.42
N LEU A 85 -1.05 -4.47 -9.43
CA LEU A 85 -1.91 -3.37 -9.04
C LEU A 85 -1.11 -2.24 -8.39
N PHE A 86 -0.09 -2.57 -7.58
CA PHE A 86 0.80 -1.58 -6.99
C PHE A 86 1.42 -0.65 -8.05
N TYR A 87 2.02 -1.20 -9.12
CA TYR A 87 2.62 -0.39 -10.18
C TYR A 87 1.59 0.47 -10.94
N ILE A 88 0.41 -0.10 -11.23
CA ILE A 88 -0.67 0.63 -11.91
C ILE A 88 -1.14 1.82 -11.05
N LEU A 89 -1.35 1.59 -9.75
CA LEU A 89 -1.75 2.63 -8.80
C LEU A 89 -0.69 3.73 -8.66
N GLY A 90 0.59 3.38 -8.69
CA GLY A 90 1.69 4.35 -8.67
C GLY A 90 1.63 5.29 -9.89
N MET A 91 1.44 4.74 -11.09
CA MET A 91 1.25 5.53 -12.30
C MET A 91 -0.03 6.40 -12.27
N LYS A 92 -1.07 5.96 -11.55
CA LYS A 92 -2.31 6.72 -11.35
C LYS A 92 -2.17 7.84 -10.33
N ALA A 93 -1.32 7.68 -9.31
CA ALA A 93 -1.16 8.62 -8.20
C ALA A 93 -0.67 10.01 -8.65
N LYS A 94 0.25 10.06 -9.63
CA LYS A 94 0.72 11.27 -10.34
C LYS A 94 0.98 12.47 -9.42
N ASN A 95 1.71 12.25 -8.33
CA ASN A 95 2.06 13.31 -7.38
C ASN A 95 3.50 13.12 -6.88
N GLU A 96 4.06 14.16 -6.24
CA GLU A 96 5.46 14.18 -5.80
C GLU A 96 5.80 13.04 -4.83
N ALA A 97 4.89 12.69 -3.92
CA ALA A 97 5.11 11.57 -2.99
C ALA A 97 5.25 10.25 -3.76
N ALA A 98 4.34 9.98 -4.69
CA ALA A 98 4.38 8.78 -5.52
C ALA A 98 5.59 8.73 -6.48
N LEU A 99 6.17 9.87 -6.86
CA LEU A 99 7.38 9.91 -7.70
C LEU A 99 8.65 9.58 -6.92
N LYS A 100 8.67 9.88 -5.61
CA LYS A 100 9.80 9.60 -4.73
C LYS A 100 9.73 8.20 -4.13
N PHE A 101 8.53 7.62 -4.08
CA PHE A 101 8.21 6.29 -3.55
C PHE A 101 8.47 5.18 -4.56
#